data_AF-K9DMU7-F1
#
_entry.id   AF-K9DMU7-F1
#
_cell.length_a   1.000
_cell.length_b   1.000
_cell.length_c   1.000
_cell.angle_alpha   90.00
_cell.angle_beta   90.00
_cell.angle_gamma   90.00
#
_symmetry.space_group_name_H-M   'P 1'
#
loop_
_entity.id
_entity.type
_entity.pdbx_description
1 polymer ?
#
loop_
_entity_poly.entity_id
_entity_poly.type
_entity_poly.pdbx_seq_one_letter_code
_entity_poly.pdbx_strand_id
1 'polypeptide(L)'
;MEQESKQFIRVYKDIIEKYGSNIAFFFGMMLDSYTYAKSIHRVYDGFFYLPTESVHNFAGFARKTQVNYLNQMVEGGLIELKYYGMPQRRMVKILNLESYQ
;
A
#
# COMPACT_ATOMS: atom_id res chain seq x y z
N MET A 1 20.36 -25.15 -10.93
CA MET A 1 18.98 -24.64 -11.04
C MET A 1 18.84 -23.56 -9.97
N GLU A 2 18.90 -22.29 -10.36
CA GLU A 2 18.41 -21.24 -9.46
C GLU A 2 16.91 -21.49 -9.27
N GLN A 3 16.48 -21.70 -8.03
CA GLN A 3 15.06 -21.62 -7.70
C GLN A 3 14.67 -20.15 -7.88
N GLU A 4 13.95 -19.82 -8.94
CA GLU A 4 13.26 -18.54 -9.03
C GLU A 4 12.33 -18.44 -7.81
N SER A 5 12.68 -17.56 -6.87
CA SER A 5 11.84 -17.21 -5.75
C SER A 5 10.55 -16.60 -6.28
N LYS A 6 9.46 -17.37 -6.31
CA LYS A 6 8.14 -16.86 -6.68
C LYS A 6 7.70 -15.81 -5.68
N GLN A 7 7.57 -14.56 -6.14
CA GLN A 7 6.97 -13.48 -5.35
C GLN A 7 5.44 -13.56 -5.52
N PHE A 8 4.71 -13.36 -4.43
CA PHE A 8 3.25 -13.37 -4.41
C PHE A 8 2.74 -12.16 -3.63
N ILE A 9 1.63 -11.59 -4.10
CA ILE A 9 0.91 -10.53 -3.38
C ILE A 9 -0.18 -11.19 -2.55
N ARG A 10 -0.22 -10.90 -1.26
CA ARG A 10 -1.30 -11.36 -0.36
C ARG A 10 -2.50 -10.45 -0.49
N VAL A 11 -3.69 -11.04 -0.58
CA VAL A 11 -4.96 -10.32 -0.61
C VAL A 11 -5.88 -10.87 0.48
N TYR A 12 -6.65 -9.99 1.11
CA TYR A 12 -7.44 -10.30 2.30
C TYR A 12 -8.92 -10.28 1.96
N LYS A 13 -9.64 -11.32 2.38
CA LYS A 13 -11.05 -11.55 2.01
C LYS A 13 -11.97 -10.44 2.51
N ASP A 14 -11.78 -10.00 3.74
CA ASP A 14 -12.50 -8.88 4.35
C ASP A 14 -12.33 -7.57 3.56
N ILE A 15 -11.13 -7.31 3.04
CA ILE A 15 -10.88 -6.14 2.20
C ILE A 15 -11.55 -6.31 0.83
N ILE A 16 -11.56 -7.51 0.25
CA ILE A 16 -12.27 -7.80 -1.01
C ILE A 16 -13.78 -7.59 -0.83
N GLU A 17 -14.36 -8.14 0.24
CA GLU A 17 -15.79 -8.04 0.53
C GLU A 17 -16.23 -6.59 0.76
N LYS A 18 -15.39 -5.80 1.43
CA LYS A 18 -15.73 -4.41 1.79
C LYS A 18 -15.43 -3.39 0.68
N TYR A 19 -14.34 -3.55 -0.06
CA TYR A 19 -13.83 -2.52 -0.99
C TYR A 19 -13.64 -3.02 -2.43
N GLY A 20 -13.83 -4.32 -2.67
CA GLY A 20 -13.62 -4.96 -3.97
C GLY A 20 -12.17 -5.40 -4.21
N SER A 21 -12.02 -6.27 -5.20
CA SER A 21 -10.76 -6.96 -5.52
C SER A 21 -9.61 -6.00 -5.88
N ASN A 22 -9.89 -4.91 -6.60
CA ASN A 22 -8.85 -3.96 -7.00
C ASN A 22 -8.24 -3.23 -5.80
N ILE A 23 -9.05 -2.82 -4.82
CA ILE A 23 -8.55 -2.17 -3.60
C ILE A 23 -7.81 -3.19 -2.73
N ALA A 24 -8.31 -4.42 -2.62
CA ALA A 24 -7.60 -5.48 -1.91
C ALA A 24 -6.22 -5.78 -2.52
N PHE A 25 -6.12 -5.83 -3.85
CA PHE A 25 -4.85 -5.99 -4.54
C PHE A 25 -3.92 -4.80 -4.30
N PHE A 26 -4.45 -3.58 -4.39
CA PHE A 26 -3.72 -2.36 -4.07
C PHE A 26 -3.17 -2.35 -2.64
N PHE A 27 -3.98 -2.79 -1.68
CA PHE A 27 -3.60 -2.90 -0.29
C PHE A 27 -2.51 -3.96 -0.06
N GLY A 28 -2.61 -5.12 -0.74
CA GLY A 28 -1.56 -6.14 -0.74
C GLY A 28 -0.19 -5.59 -1.16
N MET A 29 -0.13 -4.87 -2.27
CA MET A 29 1.12 -4.22 -2.72
C MET A 29 1.61 -3.13 -1.76
N MET A 30 0.68 -2.45 -1.10
CA MET A 30 1.01 -1.45 -0.09
C MET A 30 1.69 -2.11 1.12
N LEU A 31 1.27 -3.31 1.52
CA LEU A 31 1.94 -4.10 2.57
C LEU A 31 3.35 -4.53 2.15
N ASP A 32 3.55 -4.92 0.89
CA ASP A 32 4.89 -5.23 0.36
C ASP A 32 5.79 -3.99 0.39
N SER A 33 5.23 -2.83 0.02
CA SER A 33 5.93 -1.53 0.08
C SER A 33 6.29 -1.16 1.52
N TYR A 34 5.40 -1.40 2.49
CA TYR A 34 5.68 -1.22 3.91
C TYR A 34 6.80 -2.16 4.37
N THR A 35 6.75 -3.43 3.98
CA THR A 35 7.75 -4.45 4.36
C THR A 35 9.14 -4.07 3.84
N TYR A 36 9.21 -3.60 2.59
CA TYR A 36 10.44 -3.05 2.03
C TYR A 36 10.92 -1.80 2.77
N ALA A 37 10.03 -0.83 3.03
CA ALA A 37 10.40 0.37 3.78
C ALA A 37 10.91 0.03 5.19
N LYS A 38 10.32 -0.98 5.85
CA LYS A 38 10.75 -1.49 7.16
C LYS A 38 12.13 -2.11 7.10
N SER A 39 12.44 -2.92 6.07
CA SER A 39 13.75 -3.58 5.94
C SER A 39 14.91 -2.60 5.73
N ILE A 40 14.63 -1.42 5.16
CA ILE A 40 15.61 -0.34 4.97
C ILE A 40 15.51 0.77 6.02
N HIS A 41 14.81 0.53 7.13
CA HIS A 41 14.62 1.49 8.24
C HIS A 41 14.04 2.86 7.82
N ARG A 42 13.13 2.86 6.82
CA ARG A 42 12.42 4.05 6.32
C ARG A 42 10.95 4.08 6.71
N VAL A 43 10.64 3.61 7.92
CA VAL A 43 9.33 3.76 8.57
C VAL A 43 9.49 4.75 9.71
N TYR A 44 8.72 5.83 9.70
CA TYR A 44 8.79 6.93 10.66
C TYR A 44 7.43 7.07 11.35
N ASP A 45 7.35 6.75 12.64
CA ASP A 45 6.08 6.74 13.40
C ASP A 45 4.96 5.90 12.72
N GLY A 46 5.36 4.78 12.13
CA GLY A 46 4.47 3.90 11.35
C GLY A 46 4.18 4.38 9.93
N PHE A 47 4.61 5.59 9.54
CA PHE A 47 4.48 6.09 8.18
C PHE A 47 5.64 5.64 7.29
N PHE A 48 5.32 5.26 6.07
CA PHE A 48 6.31 4.98 5.02
C PHE A 48 5.94 5.73 3.75
N TYR A 49 6.95 5.97 2.92
CA TYR A 49 6.74 6.61 1.63
C TYR A 49 6.10 5.62 0.66
N LEU A 50 4.97 6.02 0.06
CA LEU A 50 4.32 5.27 -1.01
C LEU A 50 4.58 6.00 -2.35
N PRO A 51 5.51 5.52 -3.18
CA PRO A 51 5.82 6.16 -4.45
C PRO A 51 4.64 6.01 -5.42
N THR A 52 4.22 7.13 -6.02
CA THR A 52 3.18 7.13 -7.06
C THR A 52 3.54 6.23 -8.25
N GLU A 53 4.84 6.16 -8.55
CA GLU A 53 5.39 5.40 -9.68
C GLU A 53 5.47 3.90 -9.38
N SER A 54 5.88 3.49 -8.17
CA SER A 54 5.96 2.08 -7.80
C SER A 54 4.60 1.39 -7.88
N VAL A 55 3.54 2.09 -7.51
CA VAL A 55 2.17 1.57 -7.58
C VAL A 55 1.65 1.51 -9.02
N HIS A 56 2.04 2.46 -9.88
CA HIS A 56 1.66 2.44 -11.29
C HIS A 56 2.37 1.30 -12.04
N ASN A 57 3.66 1.11 -11.75
CA ASN A 57 4.50 0.13 -12.42
C ASN A 57 4.16 -1.32 -12.04
N PHE A 58 3.64 -1.57 -10.83
CA PHE A 58 3.29 -2.92 -10.40
C PHE A 58 1.88 -3.37 -10.77
N ALA A 59 0.91 -2.46 -10.86
CA ALA A 59 -0.51 -2.84 -11.07
C ALA A 59 -1.21 -2.16 -12.24
N GLY A 60 -0.53 -1.27 -12.96
CA GLY A 60 -1.13 -0.53 -14.08
C GLY A 60 -2.22 0.45 -13.68
N PHE A 61 -2.44 0.71 -12.38
CA PHE A 61 -3.49 1.64 -11.95
C PHE A 61 -3.10 3.08 -12.25
N ALA A 62 -3.94 3.78 -13.02
CA ALA A 62 -3.79 5.20 -13.30
C ALA A 62 -3.77 6.04 -12.00
N ARG A 63 -3.03 7.15 -11.99
CA ARG A 63 -2.88 8.02 -10.81
C ARG A 63 -4.21 8.41 -10.16
N LYS A 64 -5.22 8.76 -10.96
CA LYS A 64 -6.56 9.11 -10.48
C LYS A 64 -7.22 7.95 -9.74
N THR A 65 -7.10 6.73 -10.27
CA THR A 65 -7.59 5.51 -9.62
C THR A 65 -6.89 5.25 -8.29
N GLN A 66 -5.57 5.41 -8.24
CA GLN A 66 -4.82 5.26 -6.99
C GLN A 66 -5.28 6.26 -5.91
N VAL A 67 -5.52 7.52 -6.29
CA VAL A 67 -6.04 8.55 -5.37
C VAL A 67 -7.41 8.15 -4.85
N ASN A 68 -8.31 7.67 -5.72
CA ASN A 68 -9.63 7.20 -5.31
C ASN A 68 -9.54 6.03 -4.32
N TYR A 69 -8.66 5.07 -4.56
CA TYR A 69 -8.46 3.93 -3.64
C TYR A 69 -7.87 4.37 -2.31
N LEU A 70 -6.89 5.28 -2.31
CA LEU A 70 -6.34 5.85 -1.09
C LEU A 70 -7.42 6.56 -0.26
N ASN A 71 -8.28 7.36 -0.91
CA ASN A 71 -9.37 8.04 -0.22
C ASN A 71 -10.36 7.04 0.39
N GLN A 72 -10.77 6.01 -0.36
CA GLN A 72 -11.67 4.96 0.17
C GLN A 72 -11.06 4.21 1.36
N MET A 73 -9.75 3.92 1.33
CA MET A 73 -9.07 3.28 2.45
C MET A 73 -8.92 4.20 3.67
N VAL A 74 -8.75 5.51 3.46
CA VAL A 74 -8.75 6.51 4.55
C VAL A 74 -10.14 6.62 5.18
N GLU A 75 -11.18 6.80 4.36
CA GLU A 75 -12.58 6.86 4.81
C GLU A 75 -13.00 5.57 5.52
N GLY A 76 -12.49 4.43 5.06
CA GLY A 76 -12.74 3.12 5.63
C GLY A 76 -11.95 2.79 6.89
N GLY A 77 -11.07 3.69 7.36
CA GLY A 77 -10.24 3.50 8.55
C GLY A 77 -9.16 2.43 8.40
N LEU A 78 -8.76 2.12 7.16
CA LEU A 78 -7.71 1.12 6.86
C LEU A 78 -6.31 1.74 6.89
N ILE A 79 -6.20 3.03 6.52
CA ILE A 79 -4.93 3.75 6.47
C ILE A 79 -5.07 5.18 6.98
N GLU A 80 -3.96 5.77 7.42
CA GLU A 80 -3.79 7.20 7.58
C GLU A 80 -2.87 7.72 6.47
N LEU A 81 -3.24 8.85 5.85
CA LEU A 81 -2.51 9.46 4.73
C LEU A 81 -2.06 10.88 5.10
N LYS A 82 -0.77 11.15 4.94
CA LYS A 82 -0.17 12.48 5.10
C LYS A 82 0.63 12.87 3.86
N TYR A 83 0.73 14.17 3.63
CA TYR A 83 1.53 14.75 2.56
C TYR A 83 2.65 15.59 3.17
N TYR A 84 3.87 15.38 2.71
CA TYR A 84 5.05 16.11 3.20
C TYR A 84 5.89 16.70 2.06
N GLY A 85 6.43 17.89 2.29
CA GLY A 85 7.44 18.53 1.43
C GLY A 85 6.91 19.11 0.11
N MET A 86 7.86 19.58 -0.71
CA MET A 86 7.67 20.04 -2.09
C MET A 86 8.75 19.39 -2.99
N PRO A 87 8.39 18.58 -4.01
CA PRO A 87 7.03 18.13 -4.34
C PRO A 87 6.43 17.23 -3.24
N GLN A 88 5.10 17.21 -3.16
CA GLN A 88 4.41 16.48 -2.09
C GLN A 88 4.65 14.97 -2.18
N ARG A 89 5.19 14.40 -1.09
CA ARG A 89 5.36 12.96 -0.90
C ARG A 89 4.19 12.39 -0.11
N ARG A 90 3.61 11.30 -0.61
CA ARG A 90 2.58 10.53 0.09
C ARG A 90 3.24 9.67 1.15
N MET A 91 2.92 9.94 2.40
CA MET A 91 3.29 9.12 3.54
C MET A 91 2.04 8.39 4.01
N VAL A 92 2.11 7.07 4.07
CA VAL A 92 0.99 6.20 4.43
C VAL A 92 1.33 5.45 5.70
N LYS A 93 0.35 5.28 6.60
CA LYS A 93 0.42 4.40 7.76
C LYS A 93 -0.75 3.42 7.68
N ILE A 94 -0.46 2.14 7.76
CA ILE A 94 -1.50 1.09 7.77
C ILE A 94 -2.05 0.98 9.18
N LEU A 95 -3.36 1.12 9.34
CA LEU A 95 -4.05 1.00 10.61
C LEU A 95 -4.34 -0.47 10.88
N ASN A 96 -4.22 -0.90 12.15
CA ASN A 96 -4.37 -2.29 12.56
C ASN A 96 -3.48 -3.27 11.77
N LEU A 97 -2.24 -2.84 11.48
CA LEU A 97 -1.27 -3.60 10.68
C LEU A 97 -1.06 -5.04 11.21
N GLU A 98 -1.15 -5.25 12.52
CA GLU A 98 -1.00 -6.56 13.17
C GLU A 98 -2.02 -7.59 12.67
N SER A 99 -3.20 -7.16 12.20
CA SER A 99 -4.23 -8.04 11.62
C SER A 99 -3.86 -8.56 10.22
N TYR A 100 -2.81 -8.02 9.61
CA TYR A 100 -2.45 -8.27 8.21
C TYR A 100 -1.01 -8.77 8.03
N GLN A 101 -0.26 -9.05 9.10
CA GLN A 101 1.13 -9.53 9.03
C GLN A 101 1.25 -11.06 8.92
#